data_AF-A0A817Q770-F1
#
_entry.id   AF-A0A817Q770-F1
#
_cell.length_a   1.000
_cell.length_b   1.000
_cell.length_c   1.000
_cell.angle_alpha   90.00
_cell.angle_beta   90.00
_cell.angle_gamma   90.00
#
_symmetry.space_group_name_H-M   'P 1'
#
loop_
_entity.id
_entity.type
_entity.pdbx_description
1 polymer ?
#
loop_
_entity_poly.entity_id
_entity_poly.type
_entity_poly.pdbx_seq_one_letter_code
_entity_poly.pdbx_strand_id
1 'polypeptide(L)'
;DERAHACAYFIEDQAQALKLIKKKEQSPDFAQLMRACEAKPLCRRLTLKDYLPSVMTRFTKYKLLFEAMKKFASEDPVESEKLSRCAECADNILKCMNEAHLKKEQEALLKQIKSNLDVQIPNDDKLQNLQDCLGASDNRLLYSGTLKLLPDLTTQKTEFECCLFTDIFVFFQKIPIQTFEQRGIEESYKYVLKEHQRDAAMGRHQRSRTLANPSRYPTGQNFILTPIIRLEHLLIKKKACG
;
A
#
# COMPACT_ATOMS: atom_id res chain seq x y z
N ASP A 1 6.81 -9.79 -25.45
CA ASP A 1 6.00 -8.93 -26.33
C ASP A 1 6.39 -7.47 -26.09
N GLU A 2 7.01 -6.82 -27.08
CA GLU A 2 7.63 -5.49 -26.95
C GLU A 2 6.61 -4.38 -26.65
N ARG A 3 5.41 -4.50 -27.23
CA ARG A 3 4.31 -3.53 -27.04
C ARG A 3 3.80 -3.51 -25.61
N ALA A 4 3.67 -4.68 -25.00
CA ALA A 4 3.24 -4.80 -23.60
C ALA A 4 4.24 -4.12 -22.65
N HIS A 5 5.56 -4.28 -22.91
CA HIS A 5 6.60 -3.66 -22.10
C HIS A 5 6.59 -2.14 -22.20
N ALA A 6 6.44 -1.58 -23.41
CA ALA A 6 6.36 -0.13 -23.59
C ALA A 6 5.14 0.48 -22.88
N CYS A 7 3.98 -0.18 -22.96
CA CYS A 7 2.77 0.27 -22.26
C CYS A 7 2.89 0.13 -20.73
N ALA A 8 3.50 -0.95 -20.24
CA ALA A 8 3.77 -1.13 -18.82
C ALA A 8 4.68 -0.02 -18.29
N TYR A 9 5.80 0.25 -18.97
CA TYR A 9 6.74 1.31 -18.61
C TYR A 9 6.10 2.69 -18.49
N PHE A 10 5.18 3.04 -19.41
CA PHE A 10 4.46 4.32 -19.33
C PHE A 10 3.56 4.43 -18.09
N ILE A 11 2.95 3.32 -17.66
CA ILE A 11 1.99 3.31 -16.55
C ILE A 11 2.68 3.17 -15.18
N GLU A 12 3.84 2.51 -15.09
CA GLU A 12 4.57 2.31 -13.83
C GLU A 12 4.70 3.59 -13.00
N ASP A 13 5.12 4.69 -13.61
CA ASP A 13 5.36 5.95 -12.91
C ASP A 13 4.18 6.93 -12.97
N GLN A 14 3.00 6.48 -13.44
CA GLN A 14 1.82 7.33 -13.59
C GLN A 14 1.39 7.98 -12.26
N ALA A 15 1.31 7.20 -11.18
CA ALA A 15 0.93 7.71 -9.87
C ALA A 15 1.92 8.75 -9.32
N GLN A 16 3.21 8.54 -9.56
CA GLN A 16 4.27 9.47 -9.16
C GLN A 16 4.24 10.76 -9.99
N ALA A 17 4.06 10.64 -11.31
CA ALA A 17 3.90 11.77 -12.20
C ALA A 17 2.69 12.64 -11.80
N LEU A 18 1.56 12.04 -11.47
CA LEU A 18 0.37 12.75 -10.97
C LEU A 18 0.64 13.52 -9.68
N LYS A 19 1.36 12.92 -8.72
CA LYS A 19 1.79 13.61 -7.48
C LYS A 19 2.71 14.79 -7.79
N LEU A 20 3.67 14.60 -8.68
CA LEU A 20 4.60 15.65 -9.09
C LEU A 20 3.89 16.81 -9.79
N ILE A 21 2.96 16.53 -10.71
CA ILE A 21 2.15 17.54 -11.39
C ILE A 21 1.37 18.36 -10.35
N LYS A 22 0.67 17.70 -9.42
CA LYS A 22 -0.08 18.38 -8.35
C LYS A 22 0.83 19.26 -7.47
N LYS A 23 2.05 18.80 -7.16
CA LYS A 23 3.03 19.59 -6.40
C LYS A 23 3.48 20.82 -7.19
N LYS A 24 3.76 20.66 -8.49
CA LYS A 24 4.22 21.75 -9.36
C LYS A 24 3.14 22.78 -9.66
N GLU A 25 1.87 22.40 -9.73
CA GLU A 25 0.74 23.32 -9.87
C GLU A 25 0.57 24.31 -8.71
N GLN A 26 1.25 24.09 -7.59
CA GLN A 26 1.28 25.08 -6.50
C GLN A 26 2.17 26.29 -6.84
N SER A 27 3.07 26.15 -7.81
CA SER A 27 3.85 27.26 -8.36
C SER A 27 2.97 28.05 -9.35
N PRO A 28 2.86 29.39 -9.20
CA PRO A 28 2.01 30.21 -10.07
C PRO A 28 2.47 30.16 -11.54
N ASP A 29 3.78 30.11 -11.78
CA ASP A 29 4.36 30.07 -13.13
C ASP A 29 3.98 28.78 -13.86
N PHE A 30 4.10 27.63 -13.16
CA PHE A 30 3.70 26.35 -13.72
C PHE A 30 2.19 26.26 -13.92
N ALA A 31 1.39 26.75 -12.97
CA ALA A 31 -0.07 26.77 -13.10
C ALA A 31 -0.55 27.66 -14.26
N GLN A 32 0.13 28.78 -14.53
CA GLN A 32 -0.15 29.63 -15.68
C GLN A 32 0.21 28.94 -17.00
N LEU A 33 1.39 28.31 -17.06
CA LEU A 33 1.82 27.53 -18.23
C LEU A 33 0.84 26.39 -18.53
N MET A 34 0.43 25.62 -17.50
CA MET A 34 -0.54 24.55 -17.63
C MET A 34 -1.87 25.05 -18.21
N ARG A 35 -2.44 26.13 -17.64
CA ARG A 35 -3.67 26.75 -18.17
C ARG A 35 -3.54 27.20 -19.62
N ALA A 36 -2.40 27.79 -19.99
CA ALA A 36 -2.16 28.24 -21.37
C ALA A 36 -2.08 27.06 -22.36
N CYS A 37 -1.48 25.95 -21.94
CA CYS A 37 -1.42 24.72 -22.73
C CYS A 37 -2.81 24.06 -22.86
N GLU A 38 -3.55 23.93 -21.76
CA GLU A 38 -4.86 23.27 -21.71
C GLU A 38 -5.96 24.06 -22.42
N ALA A 39 -5.80 25.38 -22.58
CA ALA A 39 -6.70 26.23 -23.36
C ALA A 39 -6.61 25.96 -24.88
N LYS A 40 -5.60 25.25 -25.37
CA LYS A 40 -5.46 24.95 -26.80
C LYS A 40 -6.59 24.02 -27.26
N PRO A 41 -7.17 24.23 -28.46
CA PRO A 41 -8.27 23.40 -28.96
C PRO A 41 -7.88 21.92 -29.14
N LEU A 42 -6.60 21.64 -29.38
CA LEU A 42 -6.05 20.28 -29.46
C LEU A 42 -6.22 19.47 -28.17
N CYS A 43 -6.25 20.14 -27.01
CA CYS A 43 -6.45 19.51 -25.72
C CYS A 43 -7.90 19.08 -25.48
N ARG A 44 -8.86 19.45 -26.34
CA ARG A 44 -10.27 19.01 -26.25
C ARG A 44 -10.89 19.21 -24.85
N ARG A 45 -10.49 20.26 -24.14
CA ARG A 45 -10.87 20.57 -22.75
C ARG A 45 -10.44 19.52 -21.71
N LEU A 46 -9.48 18.67 -22.04
CA LEU A 46 -8.85 17.72 -21.12
C LEU A 46 -7.58 18.34 -20.51
N THR A 47 -7.38 18.08 -19.22
CA THR A 47 -6.16 18.46 -18.51
C THR A 47 -5.06 17.43 -18.75
N LEU A 48 -3.80 17.78 -18.48
CA LEU A 48 -2.69 16.83 -18.60
C LEU A 48 -2.92 15.56 -17.76
N LYS A 49 -3.55 15.69 -16.60
CA LYS A 49 -3.86 14.58 -15.69
C LYS A 49 -4.86 13.59 -16.30
N ASP A 50 -5.77 14.07 -17.15
CA ASP A 50 -6.80 13.24 -17.80
C ASP A 50 -6.21 12.39 -18.94
N TYR A 51 -5.12 12.85 -19.55
CA TYR A 51 -4.44 12.12 -20.62
C TYR A 51 -3.61 10.94 -20.12
N LEU A 52 -3.10 10.98 -18.88
CA LEU A 52 -2.30 9.89 -18.33
C LEU A 52 -3.05 8.54 -18.25
N PRO A 53 -4.27 8.44 -17.69
CA PRO A 53 -5.01 7.17 -17.64
C PRO A 53 -5.61 6.75 -19.00
N SER A 54 -5.46 7.57 -20.05
CA SER A 54 -6.05 7.29 -21.36
C SER A 54 -5.50 6.02 -22.01
N VAL A 55 -4.22 5.71 -21.81
CA VAL A 55 -3.58 4.50 -22.36
C VAL A 55 -4.23 3.25 -21.78
N MET A 56 -4.36 3.18 -20.45
CA MET A 56 -5.01 2.05 -19.78
C MET A 56 -6.49 1.94 -20.16
N THR A 57 -7.18 3.09 -20.21
CA THR A 57 -8.59 3.15 -20.65
C THR A 57 -8.74 2.67 -22.09
N ARG A 58 -7.79 2.95 -22.98
CA ARG A 58 -7.85 2.55 -24.39
C ARG A 58 -7.86 1.03 -24.55
N PHE A 59 -7.02 0.31 -23.79
CA PHE A 59 -6.98 -1.15 -23.83
C PHE A 59 -8.26 -1.80 -23.30
N THR A 60 -8.88 -1.23 -22.25
CA THR A 60 -10.21 -1.70 -21.81
C THR A 60 -11.26 -1.56 -22.92
N LYS A 61 -11.20 -0.48 -23.71
CA LYS A 61 -12.11 -0.28 -24.85
C LYS A 61 -11.80 -1.21 -26.02
N TYR A 62 -10.53 -1.52 -26.30
CA TYR A 62 -10.17 -2.47 -27.37
C TYR A 62 -10.75 -3.86 -27.12
N LYS A 63 -10.68 -4.36 -25.87
CA LYS A 63 -11.31 -5.61 -25.49
C LYS A 63 -12.81 -5.62 -25.83
N LEU A 64 -13.54 -4.59 -25.40
CA LEU A 64 -14.97 -4.45 -25.68
C LEU A 64 -15.29 -4.34 -27.18
N LEU A 65 -14.44 -3.64 -27.95
CA LEU A 65 -14.61 -3.48 -29.38
C LEU A 65 -14.43 -4.81 -30.13
N PHE A 66 -13.38 -5.58 -29.79
CA PHE A 66 -13.15 -6.89 -30.39
C PHE A 66 -14.27 -7.89 -30.05
N GLU A 67 -14.73 -7.88 -28.80
CA GLU A 67 -15.88 -8.69 -28.37
C GLU A 67 -17.17 -8.30 -29.12
N ALA A 68 -17.38 -7.00 -29.37
CA ALA A 68 -18.52 -6.53 -30.14
C ALA A 68 -18.42 -6.94 -31.61
N MET A 69 -17.27 -6.76 -32.26
CA MET A 69 -17.04 -7.17 -33.65
C MET A 69 -17.20 -8.68 -33.83
N LYS A 70 -16.76 -9.49 -32.84
CA LYS A 70 -16.90 -10.95 -32.87
C LYS A 70 -18.36 -11.40 -33.00
N LYS A 71 -19.32 -10.63 -32.47
CA LYS A 71 -20.76 -10.94 -32.61
C LYS A 71 -21.27 -10.80 -34.04
N PHE A 72 -20.64 -9.96 -34.85
CA PHE A 72 -21.01 -9.73 -36.24
C PHE A 72 -20.25 -10.64 -37.21
N ALA A 73 -19.12 -11.20 -36.79
CA ALA A 73 -18.31 -12.15 -37.57
C ALA A 73 -18.67 -13.63 -37.28
N SER A 74 -19.89 -13.91 -36.80
CA SER A 74 -20.29 -15.26 -36.37
C SER A 74 -20.35 -16.29 -37.51
N GLU A 75 -20.46 -15.83 -38.75
CA GLU A 75 -20.54 -16.68 -39.95
C GLU A 75 -19.17 -17.11 -40.48
N ASP A 76 -18.08 -16.42 -40.08
CA ASP A 76 -16.70 -16.81 -40.41
C ASP A 76 -15.95 -17.25 -39.13
N PRO A 77 -15.75 -18.56 -38.92
CA PRO A 77 -15.06 -19.06 -37.75
C PRO A 77 -13.60 -18.63 -37.66
N VAL A 78 -12.92 -18.39 -38.79
CA VAL A 78 -11.52 -17.96 -38.84
C VAL A 78 -11.41 -16.49 -38.40
N GLU A 79 -12.31 -15.64 -38.87
CA GLU A 79 -12.36 -14.24 -38.44
C GLU A 79 -12.75 -14.12 -36.96
N SER A 80 -13.74 -14.90 -36.51
CA SER A 80 -14.16 -14.96 -35.10
C SER A 80 -13.01 -15.40 -34.17
N GLU A 81 -12.19 -16.37 -34.58
CA GLU A 81 -11.01 -16.79 -33.83
C GLU A 81 -9.95 -15.69 -33.75
N LYS A 82 -9.66 -15.00 -34.86
CA LYS A 82 -8.73 -13.86 -34.89
C LYS A 82 -9.19 -12.74 -33.95
N LEU A 83 -10.48 -12.41 -33.95
CA LEU A 83 -11.06 -11.41 -33.04
C LEU A 83 -10.96 -11.85 -31.57
N SER A 84 -11.13 -13.15 -31.29
CA SER A 84 -10.90 -13.70 -29.95
C SER A 84 -9.45 -13.50 -29.48
N ARG A 85 -8.48 -13.84 -30.35
CA ARG A 85 -7.05 -13.63 -30.05
C ARG A 85 -6.69 -12.16 -29.85
N CYS A 86 -7.29 -11.25 -30.62
CA CYS A 86 -7.11 -9.81 -30.43
C CYS A 86 -7.67 -9.33 -29.08
N ALA A 87 -8.84 -9.82 -28.66
CA ALA A 87 -9.42 -9.51 -27.36
C ALA A 87 -8.54 -10.03 -26.21
N GLU A 88 -8.07 -11.27 -26.31
CA GLU A 88 -7.13 -11.88 -25.35
C GLU A 88 -5.80 -11.12 -25.29
N CYS A 89 -5.27 -10.69 -26.42
CA CYS A 89 -4.05 -9.88 -26.47
C CYS A 89 -4.25 -8.53 -25.75
N ALA A 90 -5.36 -7.83 -26.00
CA ALA A 90 -5.68 -6.59 -25.30
C ALA A 90 -5.84 -6.80 -23.78
N ASP A 91 -6.45 -7.91 -23.36
CA ASP A 91 -6.62 -8.27 -21.95
C ASP A 91 -5.28 -8.61 -21.28
N ASN A 92 -4.40 -9.34 -21.97
CA ASN A 92 -3.06 -9.67 -21.47
C ASN A 92 -2.18 -8.43 -21.30
N ILE A 93 -2.22 -7.50 -22.26
CA ILE A 93 -1.52 -6.22 -22.14
C ILE A 93 -2.06 -5.42 -20.94
N LEU A 94 -3.38 -5.35 -20.78
CA LEU A 94 -4.01 -4.65 -19.66
C LEU A 94 -3.59 -5.26 -18.30
N LYS A 95 -3.53 -6.60 -18.19
CA LYS A 95 -3.03 -7.28 -16.98
C LYS A 95 -1.58 -6.91 -16.70
N CYS A 96 -0.71 -6.96 -17.71
CA CYS A 96 0.70 -6.57 -17.57
C CYS A 96 0.84 -5.12 -17.09
N MET A 97 0.05 -4.19 -17.64
CA MET A 97 0.05 -2.79 -17.22
C MET A 97 -0.40 -2.63 -15.76
N ASN A 98 -1.47 -3.31 -15.34
CA ASN A 98 -1.96 -3.27 -13.96
C ASN A 98 -0.94 -3.85 -12.97
N GLU A 99 -0.31 -4.97 -13.31
CA GLU A 99 0.73 -5.59 -12.49
C GLU A 99 1.96 -4.68 -12.35
N ALA A 100 2.39 -4.04 -13.44
CA ALA A 100 3.50 -3.09 -13.42
C ALA A 100 3.18 -1.84 -12.58
N HIS A 101 1.98 -1.27 -12.74
CA HIS A 101 1.49 -0.17 -11.91
C HIS A 101 1.52 -0.52 -10.43
N LEU A 102 0.89 -1.65 -10.07
CA LEU A 102 0.78 -2.12 -8.69
C LEU A 102 2.17 -2.38 -8.09
N LYS A 103 3.05 -3.05 -8.83
CA LYS A 103 4.42 -3.32 -8.40
C LYS A 103 5.17 -2.03 -8.11
N LYS A 104 5.07 -1.03 -8.99
CA LYS A 104 5.78 0.25 -8.80
C LYS A 104 5.22 1.04 -7.61
N GLU A 105 3.91 0.99 -7.37
CA GLU A 105 3.30 1.58 -6.18
C GLU A 105 3.73 0.87 -4.89
N GLN A 106 3.77 -0.46 -4.90
CA GLN A 106 4.25 -1.27 -3.78
C GLN A 106 5.72 -0.98 -3.47
N GLU A 107 6.58 -0.87 -4.48
CA GLU A 107 7.98 -0.50 -4.34
C GLU A 107 8.14 0.92 -3.77
N ALA A 108 7.36 1.88 -4.26
CA ALA A 108 7.36 3.25 -3.75
C ALA A 108 6.93 3.30 -2.28
N LEU A 109 5.86 2.60 -1.92
CA LEU A 109 5.38 2.50 -0.54
C LEU A 109 6.40 1.81 0.37
N LEU A 110 7.02 0.72 -0.09
CA LEU A 110 8.09 0.04 0.65
C LEU A 110 9.28 0.98 0.91
N LYS A 111 9.70 1.77 -0.09
CA LYS A 111 10.75 2.79 0.08
C LYS A 111 10.36 3.83 1.13
N GLN A 112 9.11 4.30 1.11
CA GLN A 112 8.60 5.26 2.10
C GLN A 112 8.55 4.66 3.51
N ILE A 113 8.10 3.42 3.66
CA ILE A 113 8.10 2.71 4.94
C ILE A 113 9.53 2.59 5.45
N LYS A 114 10.48 2.14 4.61
CA LYS A 114 11.89 2.02 4.98
C LYS A 114 12.51 3.35 5.42
N SER A 115 12.24 4.45 4.71
CA SER A 115 12.83 5.76 5.04
C SER A 115 12.24 6.40 6.28
N ASN A 116 10.96 6.14 6.56
CA ASN A 116 10.21 6.80 7.63
C ASN A 116 9.88 5.87 8.80
N LEU A 117 10.51 4.69 8.86
CA LEU A 117 10.38 3.77 9.97
C LEU A 117 11.12 4.34 11.17
N ASP A 118 10.38 4.67 12.23
CA ASP A 118 10.95 5.01 13.52
C ASP A 118 10.69 3.89 14.49
N VAL A 119 11.77 3.42 15.08
CA VAL A 119 11.72 2.33 16.01
C VAL A 119 11.94 2.87 17.40
N GLN A 120 10.86 2.94 18.15
CA GLN A 120 10.90 3.37 19.55
C GLN A 120 11.13 2.20 20.52
N ILE A 121 11.51 1.03 20.00
CA ILE A 121 11.84 -0.17 20.78
C ILE A 121 13.35 -0.42 20.62
N PRO A 122 14.19 0.09 21.54
CA PRO A 122 15.63 -0.13 21.46
C PRO A 122 15.93 -1.57 21.89
N ASN A 123 16.68 -2.31 21.05
CA ASN A 123 17.28 -3.61 21.37
C ASN A 123 16.35 -4.83 21.52
N ASP A 124 15.46 -5.05 20.57
CA ASP A 124 14.77 -6.34 20.43
C ASP A 124 15.32 -7.08 19.20
N ASP A 125 15.76 -8.34 19.34
CA ASP A 125 16.28 -9.16 18.21
C ASP A 125 15.27 -9.21 17.05
N LYS A 126 13.98 -9.11 17.37
CA LYS A 126 12.87 -9.05 16.40
C LYS A 126 12.95 -7.83 15.48
N LEU A 127 13.54 -6.73 15.93
CA LEU A 127 13.67 -5.51 15.15
C LEU A 127 14.78 -5.61 14.12
N GLN A 128 15.94 -6.12 14.50
CA GLN A 128 17.05 -6.34 13.57
C GLN A 128 16.57 -7.30 12.47
N ASN A 129 15.90 -8.38 12.87
CA ASN A 129 15.24 -9.28 11.93
C ASN A 129 14.20 -8.60 11.02
N LEU A 130 13.42 -7.62 11.51
CA LEU A 130 12.48 -6.89 10.67
C LEU A 130 13.19 -5.95 9.69
N GLN A 131 14.24 -5.25 10.11
CA GLN A 131 15.04 -4.42 9.19
C GLN A 131 15.74 -5.28 8.14
N ASP A 132 16.26 -6.45 8.52
CA ASP A 132 16.89 -7.40 7.60
C ASP A 132 15.85 -8.01 6.64
N CYS A 133 14.66 -8.40 7.13
CA CYS A 133 13.58 -8.88 6.28
C CYS A 133 13.09 -7.78 5.33
N LEU A 134 12.87 -6.55 5.80
CA LEU A 134 12.50 -5.45 4.91
C LEU A 134 13.62 -5.14 3.91
N GLY A 135 14.89 -5.25 4.33
CA GLY A 135 16.08 -5.00 3.52
C GLY A 135 16.37 -6.05 2.45
N ALA A 136 15.90 -7.29 2.64
CA ALA A 136 16.06 -8.37 1.67
C ALA A 136 15.44 -8.00 0.32
N SER A 137 16.18 -8.27 -0.77
CA SER A 137 15.72 -8.05 -2.15
C SER A 137 14.43 -8.80 -2.49
N ASP A 138 14.20 -9.90 -1.79
CA ASP A 138 13.13 -10.86 -2.10
C ASP A 138 11.81 -10.51 -1.37
N ASN A 139 11.85 -9.60 -0.38
CA ASN A 139 10.67 -9.20 0.37
C ASN A 139 9.86 -8.14 -0.38
N ARG A 140 8.78 -8.59 -1.02
CA ARG A 140 7.83 -7.72 -1.74
C ARG A 140 6.62 -7.42 -0.85
N LEU A 141 6.21 -6.16 -0.81
CA LEU A 141 4.93 -5.77 -0.25
C LEU A 141 3.79 -6.30 -1.13
N LEU A 142 2.94 -7.18 -0.59
CA LEU A 142 1.79 -7.76 -1.29
C LEU A 142 0.54 -6.92 -1.10
N TYR A 143 0.31 -6.45 0.12
CA TYR A 143 -0.89 -5.68 0.46
C TYR A 143 -0.63 -4.68 1.58
N SER A 144 -1.30 -3.53 1.52
CA SER A 144 -1.33 -2.54 2.60
C SER A 144 -2.76 -2.08 2.85
N GLY A 145 -3.16 -1.92 4.10
CA GLY A 145 -4.48 -1.43 4.47
C GLY A 145 -4.61 -1.06 5.94
N THR A 146 -5.62 -0.26 6.28
CA THR A 146 -5.89 0.14 7.66
C THR A 146 -6.77 -0.90 8.35
N LEU A 147 -6.30 -1.45 9.47
CA LEU A 147 -7.09 -2.33 10.33
C LEU A 147 -7.31 -1.66 11.69
N LYS A 148 -8.48 -1.90 12.28
CA LYS A 148 -8.78 -1.49 13.65
C LYS A 148 -8.62 -2.71 14.53
N LEU A 149 -7.61 -2.71 15.41
CA LEU A 149 -7.47 -3.77 16.39
C LEU A 149 -8.46 -3.47 17.53
N LEU A 150 -9.29 -4.46 17.87
CA LEU A 150 -10.16 -4.44 19.04
C LEU A 150 -9.48 -5.30 20.12
N PRO A 151 -8.76 -4.71 21.09
CA PRO A 151 -8.03 -5.49 22.09
C PRO A 151 -8.96 -6.20 23.07
N ASP A 152 -10.16 -5.66 23.26
CA ASP A 152 -11.32 -6.26 23.92
C ASP A 152 -12.57 -5.43 23.56
N LEU A 153 -13.78 -5.99 23.67
CA LEU A 153 -15.06 -5.40 23.23
C LEU A 153 -15.41 -4.01 23.83
N THR A 154 -14.62 -3.49 24.77
CA THR A 154 -14.95 -2.32 25.61
C THR A 154 -13.88 -1.23 25.67
N THR A 155 -12.74 -1.33 24.96
CA THR A 155 -11.67 -0.31 25.01
C THR A 155 -11.35 0.32 23.66
N GLN A 156 -10.74 1.52 23.69
CA GLN A 156 -10.56 2.45 22.56
C GLN A 156 -10.04 1.75 21.28
N LYS A 157 -10.74 2.00 20.17
CA LYS A 157 -10.39 1.51 18.82
C LYS A 157 -9.07 2.15 18.38
N THR A 158 -7.98 1.40 18.37
CA THR A 158 -6.70 1.87 17.84
C THR A 158 -6.59 1.45 16.37
N GLU A 159 -6.35 2.42 15.48
CA GLU A 159 -6.16 2.18 14.05
C GLU A 159 -4.68 1.92 13.75
N PHE A 160 -4.41 0.85 13.01
CA PHE A 160 -3.08 0.44 12.57
C PHE A 160 -3.06 0.33 11.05
N GLU A 161 -1.96 0.78 10.43
CA GLU A 161 -1.66 0.48 9.04
C GLU A 161 -0.93 -0.86 8.98
N CYS A 162 -1.50 -1.82 8.27
CA CYS A 162 -1.03 -3.20 8.23
C CYS A 162 -0.45 -3.49 6.86
N CYS A 163 0.75 -4.04 6.83
CA CYS A 163 1.48 -4.37 5.61
C CYS A 163 1.79 -5.87 5.58
N LEU A 164 1.32 -6.53 4.54
CA LEU A 164 1.61 -7.93 4.24
C LEU A 164 2.73 -8.01 3.24
N PHE A 165 3.85 -8.58 3.66
CA PHE A 165 4.99 -8.92 2.83
C PHE A 165 4.96 -10.40 2.46
N THR A 166 5.92 -10.86 1.67
CA THR A 166 6.04 -12.27 1.28
C THR A 166 6.28 -13.19 2.48
N ASP A 167 7.02 -12.72 3.49
CA ASP A 167 7.40 -13.56 4.64
C ASP A 167 6.89 -13.05 5.99
N ILE A 168 6.50 -11.77 6.06
CA ILE A 168 6.13 -11.09 7.31
C ILE A 168 4.82 -10.31 7.16
N PHE A 169 4.06 -10.23 8.24
CA PHE A 169 2.91 -9.36 8.38
C PHE A 169 3.16 -8.40 9.54
N VAL A 170 3.11 -7.10 9.26
CA VAL A 170 3.53 -6.06 10.19
C VAL A 170 2.43 -5.03 10.38
N PHE A 171 2.22 -4.62 11.62
CA PHE A 171 1.31 -3.55 11.99
C PHE A 171 2.13 -2.32 12.37
N PHE A 172 1.79 -1.19 11.77
CA PHE A 172 2.41 0.09 12.04
C PHE A 172 1.39 1.08 12.60
N GLN A 173 1.81 1.91 13.55
CA GLN A 173 1.06 3.12 13.88
C GLN A 173 1.48 4.23 12.92
N LYS A 174 0.54 4.67 12.06
CA LYS A 174 0.75 5.78 11.13
C LYS A 174 0.62 7.11 11.87
N ILE A 175 1.69 7.87 12.00
CA ILE A 175 1.70 9.19 12.66
C ILE A 175 2.03 10.27 11.62
N PRO A 176 1.18 11.29 11.41
CA PRO A 176 1.50 12.38 10.48
C PRO A 176 2.69 13.18 11.01
N ILE A 177 3.70 13.40 10.16
CA ILE A 177 4.84 14.28 10.43
C ILE A 177 4.39 15.70 10.09
N GLN A 178 4.29 16.56 11.10
CA GLN A 178 4.03 17.97 10.88
C GLN A 178 5.33 18.67 10.47
N THR A 179 5.60 18.77 9.18
CA THR A 179 6.66 19.65 8.67
C THR A 179 6.11 21.06 8.56
N PHE A 180 6.64 21.98 9.37
CA PHE A 180 6.38 23.43 9.28
C PHE A 180 7.16 24.02 8.10
N GLU A 181 6.86 23.62 6.87
CA GLU A 181 7.35 24.32 5.68
C GLU A 181 6.20 24.70 4.75
N GLN A 182 6.24 25.96 4.32
CA GLN A 182 5.20 26.65 3.59
C GLN A 182 4.99 26.04 2.19
N ARG A 183 3.71 25.91 1.80
CA ARG A 183 3.23 25.52 0.45
C ARG A 183 3.63 24.11 0.02
N GLY A 184 2.90 23.15 0.55
CA GLY A 184 2.80 21.81 0.01
C GLY A 184 2.41 20.85 1.11
N ILE A 185 1.20 20.32 1.06
CA ILE A 185 0.79 19.22 1.93
C ILE A 185 1.57 17.98 1.45
N GLU A 186 2.81 17.83 1.93
CA GLU A 186 3.48 16.55 1.88
C GLU A 186 2.94 15.78 3.09
N GLU A 187 1.98 14.90 2.84
CA GLU A 187 1.47 13.95 3.85
C GLU A 187 2.58 12.94 4.15
N SER A 188 3.63 13.41 4.82
CA SER A 188 4.73 12.59 5.28
C SER A 188 4.26 11.89 6.54
N TYR A 189 4.26 10.57 6.51
CA TYR A 189 3.90 9.75 7.66
C TYR A 189 5.13 9.07 8.23
N LYS A 190 5.16 9.00 9.56
CA LYS A 190 6.10 8.23 10.36
C LYS A 190 5.46 6.90 10.70
N TYR A 191 6.14 5.81 10.39
CA TYR A 191 5.71 4.47 10.74
C TYR A 191 6.34 4.10 12.07
N VAL A 192 5.55 3.99 13.13
CA VAL A 192 6.05 3.68 14.47
C VAL A 192 5.65 2.28 14.90
N LEU A 193 6.64 1.49 15.30
CA LEU A 193 6.45 0.27 16.07
C LEU A 193 6.50 0.63 17.56
N LYS A 194 5.36 0.54 18.24
CA LYS A 194 5.25 0.79 19.68
C LYS A 194 4.98 -0.50 20.44
N GLU A 195 5.57 -0.59 21.62
CA GLU A 195 5.14 -1.47 22.68
C GLU A 195 4.04 -0.77 23.48
N HIS A 196 2.80 -1.26 23.44
CA HIS A 196 1.72 -0.65 24.21
C HIS A 196 1.73 -1.18 25.64
N GLN A 197 2.14 -0.35 26.60
CA GLN A 197 2.02 -0.65 28.03
C GLN A 197 0.55 -0.59 28.45
N ARG A 198 0.06 -1.64 29.12
CA ARG A 198 -1.20 -1.56 29.87
C ARG A 198 -0.91 -0.87 31.21
N ASP A 199 -1.49 0.30 31.43
CA ASP A 199 -1.58 0.88 32.77
C ASP A 199 -2.50 0.00 33.63
N ALA A 200 -1.91 -0.82 34.49
CA ALA A 200 -2.60 -1.68 35.45
C ALA A 200 -3.19 -0.89 36.65
N ALA A 201 -3.63 0.35 36.43
CA ALA A 201 -3.96 1.29 37.50
C ALA A 201 -5.41 1.77 37.45
N MET A 202 -6.39 0.91 37.14
CA MET A 202 -7.79 1.21 37.43
C MET A 202 -8.54 -0.05 37.88
N GLY A 203 -8.79 -0.13 39.18
CA GLY A 203 -9.79 -1.02 39.75
C GLY A 203 -9.25 -2.10 40.68
N ARG A 204 -9.12 -1.77 41.96
CA ARG A 204 -9.71 -2.54 43.07
C ARG A 204 -9.45 -1.86 44.42
N HIS A 205 -10.53 -1.42 45.07
CA HIS A 205 -10.57 -1.22 46.52
C HIS A 205 -10.37 -2.59 47.21
N GLN A 206 -9.34 -2.74 48.05
CA GLN A 206 -9.45 -3.44 49.35
C GLN A 206 -8.19 -3.30 50.23
N ARG A 207 -8.45 -2.80 51.44
CA ARG A 207 -7.80 -2.89 52.77
C ARG A 207 -6.33 -3.33 52.91
N SER A 208 -5.63 -2.53 53.72
CA SER A 208 -4.30 -2.75 54.30
C SER A 208 -4.19 -4.03 55.14
N ARG A 209 -3.05 -4.74 55.00
CA ARG A 209 -2.33 -5.38 56.10
C ARG A 209 -0.84 -5.58 55.74
N THR A 210 -0.03 -5.56 56.78
CA THR A 210 1.42 -5.32 56.84
C THR A 210 2.31 -6.54 56.56
N LEU A 211 3.54 -6.23 56.12
CA LEU A 211 4.84 -6.93 56.27
C LEU A 211 5.08 -8.26 55.51
N ALA A 212 5.89 -8.18 54.45
CA ALA A 212 7.22 -8.80 54.32
C ALA A 212 7.76 -8.65 52.88
N ASN A 213 8.98 -8.15 52.72
CA ASN A 213 9.77 -8.24 51.48
C ASN A 213 10.58 -9.56 51.56
N PRO A 214 10.85 -10.28 50.45
CA PRO A 214 11.83 -9.76 49.49
C PRO A 214 11.53 -10.07 48.02
N SER A 215 12.02 -9.17 47.15
CA SER A 215 12.51 -9.44 45.79
C SER A 215 11.65 -10.38 44.93
N ARG A 216 10.72 -9.82 44.16
CA ARG A 216 10.27 -10.42 42.89
C ARG A 216 10.07 -9.32 41.86
N TYR A 217 10.80 -9.40 40.76
CA TYR A 217 10.42 -8.78 39.50
C TYR A 217 8.93 -9.05 39.25
N PRO A 218 8.08 -8.04 39.03
CA PRO A 218 6.67 -8.29 38.77
C PRO A 218 6.55 -8.92 37.39
N THR A 219 6.42 -10.25 37.40
CA THR A 219 6.03 -11.06 36.26
C THR A 219 4.61 -10.67 35.87
N GLY A 220 4.42 -10.21 34.62
CA GLY A 220 3.09 -10.03 34.03
C GLY A 220 2.77 -8.61 33.56
N GLN A 221 3.60 -8.02 32.72
CA GLN A 221 3.15 -6.96 31.82
C GLN A 221 2.60 -7.62 30.54
N ASN A 222 1.27 -7.61 30.38
CA ASN A 222 0.63 -7.99 29.12
C ASN A 222 0.83 -6.84 28.11
N PHE A 223 1.99 -6.83 27.46
CA PHE A 223 2.29 -5.94 26.35
C PHE A 223 1.48 -6.36 25.13
N ILE A 224 0.80 -5.41 24.48
CA ILE A 224 0.37 -5.59 23.09
C ILE A 224 1.55 -5.09 22.26
N LEU A 225 2.45 -6.00 21.90
CA LEU A 225 3.44 -5.75 20.86
C LEU A 225 2.70 -5.38 19.59
N THR A 226 3.20 -4.41 18.82
CA THR A 226 2.82 -4.30 17.40
C THR A 226 3.15 -5.66 16.78
N PRO A 227 2.15 -6.47 16.37
CA PRO A 227 2.43 -7.87 16.09
C PRO A 227 3.28 -7.96 14.82
N ILE A 228 4.55 -8.34 14.94
CA ILE A 228 5.33 -8.80 13.79
C ILE A 228 5.06 -10.29 13.69
N ILE A 229 4.23 -10.68 12.72
CA ILE A 229 3.86 -12.07 12.53
C ILE A 229 4.61 -12.62 11.33
N ARG A 230 5.51 -13.57 11.57
CA ARG A 230 6.09 -14.35 10.47
C ARG A 230 5.03 -15.29 9.90
N LEU A 231 4.90 -15.31 8.57
CA LEU A 231 3.88 -16.13 7.91
C LEU A 231 4.14 -17.64 8.10
N GLU A 232 5.41 -18.05 8.25
CA GLU A 232 5.79 -19.42 8.64
C GLU A 232 5.13 -19.87 9.95
N HIS A 233 4.93 -18.96 10.91
CA HIS A 233 4.29 -19.25 12.20
C HIS A 233 2.75 -19.20 12.13
N LEU A 234 2.17 -18.50 11.13
CA LEU A 234 0.73 -18.54 10.85
C LEU A 234 0.31 -19.81 10.10
N LEU A 235 1.21 -20.41 9.34
CA LEU A 235 0.98 -21.67 8.62
C LEU A 235 0.95 -22.90 9.54
N ILE A 236 1.29 -22.76 10.83
CA ILE A 236 1.20 -23.83 11.83
C ILE A 236 -0.17 -23.76 12.54
N LYS A 237 -1.25 -24.07 11.82
CA LYS A 237 -2.49 -24.67 12.38
C LYS A 237 -3.42 -25.14 11.27
N LYS A 238 -2.91 -26.03 10.41
CA LYS A 238 -3.78 -26.91 9.58
C LYS A 238 -3.43 -28.38 9.82
N LYS A 239 -3.71 -28.84 11.04
CA LYS A 239 -3.88 -30.23 11.53
C LYS A 239 -3.97 -30.12 13.07
N ALA A 240 -5.00 -30.55 13.79
CA ALA A 240 -6.09 -31.46 13.50
C ALA A 240 -7.35 -31.01 14.28
N CYS A 241 -8.47 -30.84 13.58
CA CYS A 241 -9.78 -31.23 14.10
C CYS A 241 -10.22 -32.37 13.19
N GLY A 242 -9.84 -33.58 13.59
CA GLY A 242 -10.66 -34.76 13.34
C GLY A 242 -11.64 -34.88 14.50
#